data_AF-B0WL18-F1
#
_entry.id   AF-B0WL18-F1
#
_cell.length_a   1.000
_cell.length_b   1.000
_cell.length_c   1.000
_cell.angle_alpha   90.00
_cell.angle_beta   90.00
_cell.angle_gamma   90.00
#
_symmetry.space_group_name_H-M   'P 1'
#
loop_
_entity.id
_entity.type
_entity.pdbx_description
1 polymer ?
#
loop_
_entity_poly.entity_id
_entity_poly.type
_entity_poly.pdbx_seq_one_letter_code
_entity_poly.pdbx_strand_id
1 'polypeptide(L)'
;MNAFLVLGSVVVLATVASGFPDGAPADTCVKSRFNQPNHGAARSQELATSPFRITASGNSFGPGSQIQVDVSGNDVFRGFFLQARDAQTNEWIGEWVESPNTKGIPECSSITHADNKDKERATFIWNAPKDRQGQVYFTGTIVKSYSTFWANLNAVVPGVAHLG
;
A
#
# COMPACT_ATOMS: atom_id res chain seq x y z
N MET A 1 -50.46 -36.41 14.69
CA MET A 1 -48.98 -36.35 14.59
C MET A 1 -48.63 -36.15 13.13
N ASN A 2 -47.94 -35.06 12.79
CA ASN A 2 -46.99 -34.97 11.67
C ASN A 2 -46.45 -33.53 11.65
N ALA A 3 -45.31 -33.34 12.30
CA ALA A 3 -44.54 -32.11 12.22
C ALA A 3 -43.63 -32.21 10.99
N PHE A 4 -43.83 -31.34 10.00
CA PHE A 4 -42.89 -31.15 8.90
C PHE A 4 -41.81 -30.17 9.37
N LEU A 5 -40.60 -30.66 9.61
CA LEU A 5 -39.42 -29.85 9.82
C LEU A 5 -38.88 -29.38 8.46
N VAL A 6 -39.05 -28.10 8.16
CA VAL A 6 -38.43 -27.46 6.99
C VAL A 6 -36.97 -27.17 7.32
N LEU A 7 -36.05 -27.92 6.71
CA LEU A 7 -34.62 -27.64 6.73
C LEU A 7 -34.35 -26.37 5.89
N GLY A 8 -34.23 -25.23 6.56
CA GLY A 8 -33.81 -23.99 5.93
C GLY A 8 -32.33 -24.03 5.55
N SER A 9 -32.02 -24.23 4.28
CA SER A 9 -30.67 -24.07 3.74
C SER A 9 -30.31 -22.58 3.73
N VAL A 10 -29.45 -22.14 4.64
CA VAL A 10 -28.83 -20.81 4.59
C VAL A 10 -27.82 -20.82 3.44
N VAL A 11 -28.25 -20.35 2.27
CA VAL A 11 -27.34 -20.10 1.15
C VAL A 11 -26.55 -18.83 1.48
N VAL A 12 -25.33 -19.01 1.99
CA VAL A 12 -24.36 -17.92 2.12
C VAL A 12 -23.90 -17.57 0.70
N LEU A 13 -24.46 -16.50 0.12
CA LEU A 13 -23.89 -15.87 -1.07
C LEU A 13 -22.53 -15.28 -0.68
N ALA A 14 -21.47 -16.08 -0.80
CA ALA A 14 -20.11 -15.58 -0.87
C ALA A 14 -19.99 -14.81 -2.19
N THR A 15 -20.29 -13.52 -2.14
CA THR A 15 -19.99 -12.61 -3.26
C THR A 15 -18.49 -12.67 -3.46
N VAL A 16 -18.07 -13.29 -4.57
CA VAL A 16 -16.70 -13.18 -5.07
C VAL A 16 -16.50 -11.71 -5.42
N ALA A 17 -15.98 -10.94 -4.47
CA ALA A 17 -15.57 -9.57 -4.72
C ALA A 17 -14.45 -9.63 -5.77
N SER A 18 -14.80 -9.30 -7.02
CA SER A 18 -13.82 -9.05 -8.06
C SER A 18 -12.98 -7.85 -7.63
N GLY A 19 -11.81 -8.12 -7.03
CA GLY A 19 -10.85 -7.07 -6.74
C GLY A 19 -10.41 -6.44 -8.06
N PHE A 20 -10.54 -5.12 -8.17
CA PHE A 20 -10.10 -4.38 -9.34
C PHE A 20 -8.60 -4.64 -9.56
N PRO A 21 -8.18 -5.14 -10.73
CA PRO A 21 -6.78 -5.43 -10.99
C PRO A 21 -5.95 -4.14 -11.19
N ASP A 22 -6.61 -3.01 -11.45
CA ASP A 22 -5.99 -1.77 -11.98
C ASP A 22 -5.44 -0.82 -10.90
N GLY A 23 -5.35 -1.32 -9.66
CA GLY A 23 -4.85 -0.57 -8.51
C GLY A 23 -5.77 0.54 -8.02
N ALA A 24 -5.19 1.41 -7.19
CA ALA A 24 -5.91 2.57 -6.66
C ALA A 24 -6.24 3.61 -7.77
N PRO A 25 -7.45 4.18 -7.78
CA PRO A 25 -7.77 5.38 -8.57
C PRO A 25 -7.12 6.64 -7.97
N ALA A 26 -6.90 7.67 -8.80
CA ALA A 26 -6.28 8.93 -8.37
C ALA A 26 -7.05 9.65 -7.24
N ASP A 27 -8.37 9.50 -7.18
CA ASP A 27 -9.20 10.07 -6.11
C ASP A 27 -8.90 9.48 -4.72
N THR A 28 -8.14 8.38 -4.63
CA THR A 28 -7.71 7.75 -3.36
C THR A 28 -6.90 8.70 -2.49
N CYS A 29 -6.16 9.63 -3.10
CA CYS A 29 -5.32 10.60 -2.41
C CYS A 29 -6.11 11.50 -1.43
N VAL A 30 -7.39 11.78 -1.72
CA VAL A 30 -8.23 12.73 -0.98
C VAL A 30 -9.36 12.04 -0.20
N LYS A 31 -9.38 10.71 -0.15
CA LYS A 31 -10.41 9.97 0.61
C LYS A 31 -10.20 10.11 2.11
N SER A 32 -11.30 10.12 2.84
CA SER A 32 -11.32 10.23 4.31
C SER A 32 -10.59 9.10 5.02
N ARG A 33 -10.45 7.94 4.38
CA ARG A 33 -9.62 6.84 4.87
C ARG A 33 -8.27 6.86 4.16
N PHE A 34 -7.39 7.72 4.64
CA PHE A 34 -6.04 7.86 4.11
C PHE A 34 -5.30 6.52 4.09
N ASN A 35 -4.59 6.26 2.99
CA ASN A 35 -3.90 5.00 2.67
C ASN A 35 -4.76 3.73 2.63
N GLN A 36 -6.05 3.72 2.97
CA GLN A 36 -6.83 2.48 3.02
C GLN A 36 -7.57 2.19 1.71
N PRO A 37 -7.65 0.91 1.31
CA PRO A 37 -8.38 0.54 0.11
C PRO A 37 -9.89 0.61 0.38
N ASN A 38 -10.68 0.88 -0.66
CA ASN A 38 -12.14 0.93 -0.56
C ASN A 38 -12.76 -0.48 -0.64
N HIS A 39 -12.47 -1.33 0.35
CA HIS A 39 -12.93 -2.73 0.41
C HIS A 39 -14.19 -2.88 1.28
N GLY A 40 -15.12 -1.92 1.15
CA GLY A 40 -16.38 -1.89 1.90
C GLY A 40 -16.21 -1.86 3.42
N ALA A 41 -16.72 -2.89 4.09
CA ALA A 41 -16.67 -3.02 5.54
C ALA A 41 -15.32 -3.53 6.07
N ALA A 42 -14.43 -4.03 5.22
CA ALA A 42 -13.11 -4.50 5.63
C ALA A 42 -12.28 -3.36 6.26
N ARG A 43 -11.42 -3.73 7.22
CA ARG A 43 -10.54 -2.81 7.94
C ARG A 43 -9.12 -3.36 7.96
N SER A 44 -8.16 -2.46 8.14
CA SER A 44 -6.75 -2.84 8.29
C SER A 44 -6.62 -3.83 9.43
N GLN A 45 -5.81 -4.86 9.21
CA GLN A 45 -5.29 -5.70 10.28
C GLN A 45 -4.36 -4.88 11.18
N GLU A 46 -4.10 -5.37 12.39
CA GLU A 46 -3.15 -4.75 13.31
C GLU A 46 -1.74 -4.73 12.70
N LEU A 47 -1.08 -3.58 12.73
CA LEU A 47 0.23 -3.39 12.09
C LEU A 47 1.28 -4.40 12.55
N ALA A 48 1.30 -4.75 13.85
CA ALA A 48 2.24 -5.70 14.43
C ALA A 48 2.10 -7.13 13.88
N THR A 49 0.96 -7.44 13.25
CA THR A 49 0.69 -8.76 12.64
C THR A 49 1.11 -8.84 11.18
N SER A 50 1.59 -7.73 10.60
CA SER A 50 1.98 -7.69 9.18
C SER A 50 3.11 -8.69 8.91
N PRO A 51 2.94 -9.64 7.98
CA PRO A 51 4.04 -10.48 7.52
C PRO A 51 4.95 -9.74 6.53
N PHE A 52 4.58 -8.50 6.17
CA PHE A 52 5.27 -7.66 5.21
C PHE A 52 5.98 -6.49 5.87
N ARG A 53 7.08 -6.07 5.26
CA ARG A 53 7.87 -4.90 5.60
C ARG A 53 8.11 -4.06 4.37
N ILE A 54 8.06 -2.74 4.57
CA ILE A 54 8.54 -1.76 3.61
C ILE A 54 9.95 -1.34 4.06
N THR A 55 10.90 -1.36 3.15
CA THR A 55 12.29 -0.96 3.43
C THR A 55 12.71 0.09 2.42
N ALA A 56 13.29 1.19 2.88
CA ALA A 56 13.85 2.22 2.00
C ALA A 56 15.38 2.23 2.13
N SER A 57 16.09 2.46 1.03
CA SER A 57 17.55 2.55 1.01
C SER A 57 18.10 3.80 1.71
N GLY A 58 17.23 4.77 1.99
CA GLY A 58 17.53 6.02 2.69
C GLY A 58 16.26 6.82 2.97
N ASN A 59 16.39 7.87 3.78
CA ASN A 59 15.35 8.89 4.03
C ASN A 59 15.84 10.31 3.72
N SER A 60 17.14 10.53 3.57
CA SER A 60 17.69 11.83 3.19
C SER A 60 17.70 11.96 1.68
N PHE A 61 17.24 13.09 1.15
CA PHE A 61 17.22 13.36 -0.28
C PHE A 61 17.81 14.74 -0.61
N GLY A 62 18.42 14.83 -1.77
CA GLY A 62 18.77 16.10 -2.44
C GLY A 62 18.21 16.13 -3.88
N PRO A 63 18.38 17.26 -4.59
CA PRO A 63 17.89 17.44 -5.95
C PRO A 63 18.27 16.28 -6.90
N GLY A 64 17.25 15.62 -7.47
CA GLY A 64 17.45 14.54 -8.45
C GLY A 64 18.01 13.24 -7.91
N SER A 65 18.17 13.10 -6.58
CA SER A 65 18.53 11.82 -5.95
C SER A 65 17.42 10.78 -6.11
N GLN A 66 17.80 9.51 -6.07
CA GLN A 66 16.88 8.37 -6.13
C GLN A 66 16.95 7.56 -4.85
N ILE A 67 15.80 7.08 -4.37
CA ILE A 67 15.69 6.17 -3.24
C ILE A 67 14.96 4.91 -3.70
N GLN A 68 15.56 3.75 -3.42
CA GLN A 68 14.93 2.47 -3.64
C GLN A 68 14.02 2.15 -2.45
N VAL A 69 12.80 1.69 -2.75
CA VAL A 69 11.84 1.22 -1.75
C VAL A 69 11.40 -0.19 -2.12
N ASP A 70 11.53 -1.10 -1.16
CA ASP A 70 11.21 -2.52 -1.33
C ASP A 70 10.05 -2.92 -0.42
N VAL A 71 9.16 -3.76 -0.96
CA VAL A 71 8.16 -4.51 -0.19
C VAL A 71 8.58 -5.97 -0.21
N SER A 72 8.75 -6.55 0.98
CA SER A 72 9.09 -7.97 1.15
C SER A 72 8.40 -8.54 2.38
N GLY A 73 8.32 -9.87 2.49
CA GLY A 73 7.71 -10.53 3.63
C GLY A 73 7.83 -12.04 3.57
N ASN A 74 7.16 -12.72 4.50
CA ASN A 74 7.13 -14.19 4.58
C ASN A 74 5.87 -14.80 3.93
N ASP A 75 5.20 -14.03 3.07
CA ASP A 75 3.92 -14.37 2.45
C ASP A 75 3.83 -13.68 1.08
N VAL A 76 2.78 -13.97 0.31
CA VAL A 76 2.48 -13.30 -0.96
C VAL A 76 1.45 -12.19 -0.77
N PHE A 77 1.62 -11.10 -1.52
CA PHE A 77 0.65 -10.01 -1.60
C PHE A 77 0.21 -9.79 -3.05
N ARG A 78 -0.98 -9.23 -3.25
CA ARG A 78 -1.55 -8.96 -4.58
C ARG A 78 -1.54 -7.49 -4.94
N GLY A 79 -1.73 -6.64 -3.94
CA GLY A 79 -1.84 -5.20 -4.14
C GLY A 79 -0.95 -4.41 -3.18
N PHE A 80 -0.61 -3.22 -3.62
CA PHE A 80 0.05 -2.21 -2.79
C PHE A 80 -0.44 -0.81 -3.18
N PHE A 81 -0.28 0.12 -2.25
CA PHE A 81 -0.37 1.56 -2.46
C PHE A 81 0.70 2.19 -1.59
N LEU A 82 1.72 2.83 -2.18
CA LEU A 82 2.81 3.49 -1.47
C LEU A 82 2.77 4.98 -1.78
N GLN A 83 3.10 5.79 -0.79
CA GLN A 83 3.14 7.24 -0.86
C GLN A 83 4.43 7.78 -0.26
N ALA A 84 5.01 8.80 -0.89
CA ALA A 84 6.16 9.53 -0.38
C ALA A 84 5.73 10.87 0.23
N ARG A 85 6.25 11.17 1.41
CA ARG A 85 5.90 12.39 2.16
C ARG A 85 7.12 13.09 2.73
N ASP A 86 7.10 14.41 2.71
CA ASP A 86 8.09 15.23 3.41
C ASP A 86 7.96 14.97 4.92
N ALA A 87 9.08 14.67 5.59
CA ALA A 87 9.07 14.32 7.00
C ALA A 87 8.78 15.50 7.94
N GLN A 88 8.94 16.74 7.47
CA GLN A 88 8.68 17.95 8.25
C GLN A 88 7.29 18.53 7.97
N THR A 89 6.95 18.67 6.68
CA THR A 89 5.71 19.35 6.27
C THR A 89 4.55 18.39 6.04
N ASN A 90 4.82 17.08 5.98
CA ASN A 90 3.86 16.04 5.63
C ASN A 90 3.29 16.18 4.20
N GLU A 91 3.84 17.05 3.37
CA GLU A 91 3.43 17.24 1.98
C GLU A 91 3.72 16.00 1.12
N TRP A 92 2.95 15.79 0.05
CA TRP A 92 3.28 14.82 -0.98
C TRP A 92 4.45 15.33 -1.81
N ILE A 93 5.51 14.53 -1.92
CA ILE A 93 6.75 14.96 -2.56
C ILE A 93 7.36 13.90 -3.48
N GLY A 94 7.99 14.39 -4.55
CA GLY A 94 8.70 13.58 -5.52
C GLY A 94 7.78 12.71 -6.37
N GLU A 95 8.41 11.88 -7.18
CA GLU A 95 7.74 11.10 -8.23
C GLU A 95 8.22 9.66 -8.20
N TRP A 96 7.33 8.72 -8.50
CA TRP A 96 7.69 7.30 -8.62
C TRP A 96 7.99 6.96 -10.07
N VAL A 97 9.03 6.15 -10.28
CA VAL A 97 9.30 5.56 -11.59
C VAL A 97 8.33 4.40 -11.79
N GLU A 98 7.46 4.51 -12.80
CA GLU A 98 6.60 3.41 -13.20
C GLU A 98 7.44 2.26 -13.77
N SER A 99 7.18 1.06 -13.26
CA SER A 99 7.73 -0.20 -13.74
C SER A 99 6.59 -1.13 -14.18
N PRO A 100 6.87 -2.25 -14.88
CA PRO A 100 5.82 -3.17 -15.29
C PRO A 100 4.93 -3.62 -14.12
N ASN A 101 3.62 -3.66 -14.35
CA ASN A 101 2.59 -4.01 -13.35
C ASN A 101 2.45 -3.01 -12.20
N THR A 102 2.88 -1.76 -12.39
CA THR A 102 2.68 -0.65 -11.46
C THR A 102 2.01 0.52 -12.17
N LYS A 103 1.39 1.41 -11.39
CA LYS A 103 0.77 2.64 -11.87
C LYS A 103 1.09 3.78 -10.90
N GLY A 104 1.63 4.88 -11.41
CA GLY A 104 1.86 6.10 -10.65
C GLY A 104 0.56 6.88 -10.42
N ILE A 105 0.54 7.65 -9.34
CA ILE A 105 -0.50 8.63 -9.02
C ILE A 105 0.23 9.92 -8.61
N PRO A 106 0.67 10.73 -9.59
CA PRO A 106 1.50 11.91 -9.35
C PRO A 106 0.84 12.95 -8.44
N GLU A 107 -0.49 13.04 -8.47
CA GLU A 107 -1.28 14.02 -7.71
C GLU A 107 -1.09 13.89 -6.20
N CYS A 108 -0.61 12.73 -5.74
CA CYS A 108 -0.22 12.53 -4.34
C CYS A 108 1.07 11.74 -4.16
N SER A 109 2.02 11.87 -5.08
CA SER A 109 3.34 11.23 -4.98
C SER A 109 3.25 9.76 -4.58
N SER A 110 2.39 9.01 -5.27
CA SER A 110 2.05 7.63 -4.93
C SER A 110 2.27 6.66 -6.09
N ILE A 111 2.40 5.38 -5.78
CA ILE A 111 2.46 4.27 -6.74
C ILE A 111 1.60 3.11 -6.24
N THR A 112 0.91 2.43 -7.15
CA THR A 112 0.05 1.28 -6.87
C THR A 112 0.30 0.15 -7.87
N HIS A 113 -0.30 -1.01 -7.62
CA HIS A 113 -0.26 -2.16 -8.52
C HIS A 113 -1.11 -1.91 -9.77
N ALA A 114 -0.78 -2.54 -10.89
CA ALA A 114 -1.58 -2.55 -12.12
C ALA A 114 -2.03 -3.97 -12.53
N ASP A 115 -1.78 -4.97 -11.67
CA ASP A 115 -2.39 -6.29 -11.75
C ASP A 115 -2.63 -6.87 -10.35
N ASN A 116 -3.50 -7.90 -10.28
CA ASN A 116 -3.82 -8.62 -9.05
C ASN A 116 -3.05 -9.94 -8.88
N LYS A 117 -1.92 -10.12 -9.60
CA LYS A 117 -1.11 -11.34 -9.50
C LYS A 117 -0.40 -11.39 -8.16
N ASP A 118 -0.15 -12.59 -7.66
CA ASP A 118 0.64 -12.82 -6.45
C ASP A 118 2.07 -12.31 -6.64
N LYS A 119 2.59 -11.63 -5.62
CA LYS A 119 3.91 -11.01 -5.57
C LYS A 119 4.60 -11.45 -4.28
N GLU A 120 5.82 -11.96 -4.40
CA GLU A 120 6.69 -12.27 -3.26
C GLU A 120 7.49 -11.04 -2.82
N ARG A 121 7.86 -10.19 -3.79
CA ARG A 121 8.61 -8.96 -3.60
C ARG A 121 8.17 -7.92 -4.64
N ALA A 122 8.29 -6.66 -4.28
CA ALA A 122 8.23 -5.55 -5.23
C ALA A 122 9.31 -4.52 -4.89
N THR A 123 9.92 -3.95 -5.92
CA THR A 123 10.97 -2.94 -5.82
C THR A 123 10.53 -1.71 -6.61
N PHE A 124 10.69 -0.54 -6.00
CA PHE A 124 10.25 0.73 -6.52
C PHE A 124 11.38 1.74 -6.45
N ILE A 125 11.40 2.68 -7.38
CA ILE A 125 12.33 3.80 -7.39
C ILE A 125 11.53 5.09 -7.22
N TRP A 126 11.91 5.89 -6.23
CA TRP A 126 11.38 7.22 -6.00
C TRP A 126 12.44 8.27 -6.38
N ASN A 127 12.03 9.27 -7.15
CA ASN A 127 12.83 10.41 -7.56
C ASN A 127 12.53 11.61 -6.67
N ALA A 128 13.57 12.20 -6.10
CA ALA A 128 13.46 13.41 -5.32
C ALA A 128 13.07 14.63 -6.19
N PRO A 129 12.34 15.62 -5.61
CA PRO A 129 12.15 16.92 -6.24
C PRO A 129 13.50 17.55 -6.65
N LYS A 130 13.53 18.30 -7.76
CA LYS A 130 14.77 18.91 -8.29
C LYS A 130 15.11 20.26 -7.66
N ASP A 131 14.20 20.81 -6.87
CA ASP A 131 14.22 22.18 -6.36
C ASP A 131 14.48 22.26 -4.84
N ARG A 132 14.52 21.12 -4.14
CA ARG A 132 14.73 21.06 -2.69
C ARG A 132 15.47 19.81 -2.23
N GLN A 133 15.89 19.84 -0.97
CA GLN A 133 16.51 18.74 -0.23
C GLN A 133 15.83 18.60 1.14
N GLY A 134 15.95 17.43 1.76
CA GLY A 134 15.32 17.21 3.06
C GLY A 134 15.27 15.75 3.48
N GLN A 135 14.27 15.44 4.29
CA GLN A 135 13.97 14.08 4.74
C GLN A 135 12.61 13.66 4.18
N VAL A 136 12.54 12.46 3.61
CA VAL A 136 11.32 11.82 3.12
C VAL A 136 11.03 10.59 3.97
N TYR A 137 9.76 10.31 4.17
CA TYR A 137 9.31 9.01 4.65
C TYR A 137 8.33 8.39 3.66
N PHE A 138 8.32 7.06 3.61
CA PHE A 138 7.44 6.29 2.75
C PHE A 138 6.44 5.55 3.61
N THR A 139 5.16 5.65 3.25
CA THR A 139 4.07 5.02 3.96
C THR A 139 3.10 4.39 2.99
N GLY A 140 2.34 3.37 3.41
CA GLY A 140 1.38 2.77 2.50
C GLY A 140 0.63 1.58 3.04
N THR A 141 0.01 0.87 2.10
CA THR A 141 -0.81 -0.32 2.34
C THR A 141 -0.34 -1.49 1.50
N ILE A 142 -0.28 -2.66 2.12
CA ILE A 142 -0.05 -3.94 1.46
C ILE A 142 -1.33 -4.80 1.57
N VAL A 143 -1.78 -5.35 0.44
CA VAL A 143 -3.04 -6.10 0.32
C VAL A 143 -2.72 -7.55 -0.03
N LYS A 144 -3.10 -8.47 0.87
CA LYS A 144 -3.04 -9.92 0.59
C LYS A 144 -4.29 -10.40 -0.13
N SER A 145 -5.47 -9.97 0.34
CA SER A 145 -6.77 -10.31 -0.25
C SER A 145 -7.74 -9.13 -0.08
N TYR A 146 -8.96 -9.26 -0.63
CA TYR A 146 -9.99 -8.23 -0.50
C TYR A 146 -10.27 -7.85 0.97
N SER A 147 -10.32 -8.81 1.89
CA SER A 147 -10.60 -8.53 3.30
C SER A 147 -9.35 -8.43 4.18
N THR A 148 -8.16 -8.77 3.67
CA THR A 148 -6.91 -8.84 4.44
C THR A 148 -5.87 -7.89 3.88
N PHE A 149 -5.62 -6.81 4.61
CA PHE A 149 -4.62 -5.79 4.28
C PHE A 149 -4.07 -5.11 5.53
N TRP A 150 -2.89 -4.51 5.40
CA TRP A 150 -2.24 -3.73 6.45
C TRP A 150 -1.96 -2.34 5.89
N ALA A 151 -2.57 -1.32 6.50
CA ALA A 151 -2.47 0.06 6.08
C ALA A 151 -1.64 0.91 7.05
N ASN A 152 -1.05 1.99 6.54
CA ASN A 152 -0.13 2.88 7.28
C ASN A 152 1.16 2.18 7.75
N LEU A 153 1.62 1.20 6.98
CA LEU A 153 2.97 0.67 7.15
C LEU A 153 3.97 1.76 6.77
N ASN A 154 4.94 2.03 7.63
CA ASN A 154 6.03 2.96 7.35
C ASN A 154 7.28 2.19 6.94
N ALA A 155 8.00 2.72 5.95
CA ALA A 155 9.28 2.16 5.55
C ALA A 155 10.31 2.29 6.66
N VAL A 156 11.05 1.22 6.89
CA VAL A 156 12.25 1.24 7.75
C VAL A 156 13.47 1.52 6.88
N VAL A 157 14.37 2.36 7.39
CA VAL A 157 15.67 2.63 6.77
C VAL A 157 16.73 1.86 7.57
N PRO A 158 17.34 0.79 7.01
CA PRO A 158 18.35 0.03 7.71
C PRO A 158 19.53 0.92 8.10
N GLY A 159 20.01 0.79 9.34
CA GLY A 159 21.15 1.56 9.84
C GLY A 159 20.83 2.99 10.31
N VAL A 160 19.57 3.43 10.27
CA VAL A 160 19.12 4.68 10.90
C VAL A 160 18.30 4.31 12.15
N ALA A 161 18.76 4.75 13.33
CA ALA A 161 18.01 4.54 14.57
C ALA A 161 16.74 5.40 14.54
N HIS A 162 15.57 4.76 14.61
CA HIS A 162 14.31 5.47 14.84
C HIS A 162 14.32 5.98 16.28
N LEU A 163 14.36 7.30 16.47
CA LEU A 163 14.02 7.90 17.77
C LEU A 163 12.53 7.65 17.97
N GLY A 164 12.22 6.77 18.93
CA GLY A 164 10.86 6.49 19.39
C GLY A 164 10.27 7.62 20.22
#